data_AF-A0A921JWH5-F1
#
_entry.id   AF-A0A921JWH5-F1
#
_cell.length_a   1.000
_cell.length_b   1.000
_cell.length_c   1.000
_cell.angle_alpha   90.00
_cell.angle_beta   90.00
_cell.angle_gamma   90.00
#
_symmetry.space_group_name_H-M   'P 1'
#
loop_
_entity.id
_entity.type
_entity.pdbx_description
1 polymer ?
#
loop_
_entity_poly.entity_id
_entity_poly.type
_entity_poly.pdbx_seq_one_letter_code
_entity_poly.pdbx_strand_id
1 'polypeptide(L)' 'MTKHHQAYHSPYAAMLTNERFALATRLAAQYHLDESQVMFAYLQITATVAEPGKTVTARQREIDRRFQAFLEDAGTPKPL' A
#
# COMPACT_ATOMS: atom_id res chain seq x y z
N MET A 1 26.61 22.29 -2.30
CA MET A 1 25.14 22.17 -2.41
C MET A 1 24.74 20.72 -2.21
N THR A 2 24.53 20.29 -0.96
CA THR A 2 24.10 18.94 -0.62
C THR A 2 22.60 18.82 -0.90
N LYS A 3 22.24 18.21 -2.03
CA LYS A 3 20.86 17.78 -2.28
C LYS A 3 20.54 16.68 -1.29
N HIS A 4 19.82 17.00 -0.22
CA HIS A 4 19.25 16.01 0.69
C HIS A 4 18.23 15.21 -0.13
N HIS A 5 18.60 14.00 -0.55
CA HIS A 5 17.65 13.02 -1.05
C HIS A 5 16.70 12.71 0.10
N GLN A 6 15.55 13.38 0.15
CA GLN A 6 14.49 13.00 1.06
C GLN A 6 14.14 11.54 0.75
N ALA A 7 14.39 10.67 1.72
CA ALA A 7 13.93 9.30 1.66
C ALA A 7 12.41 9.34 1.45
N TYR A 8 11.93 8.59 0.47
CA TYR A 8 10.50 8.48 0.25
C TYR A 8 9.87 7.72 1.42
N HIS A 9 8.96 8.37 2.14
CA HIS A 9 8.18 7.74 3.21
C HIS A 9 6.85 7.24 2.63
N SER A 10 6.67 5.92 2.58
CA SER A 10 5.40 5.33 2.17
C SER A 10 4.34 5.56 3.26
N PRO A 11 3.12 5.99 2.90
CA PRO A 11 2.00 6.11 3.84
C PRO A 11 1.54 4.73 4.37
N TYR A 12 1.91 3.64 3.70
CA TYR A 12 1.54 2.27 4.04
C TYR A 12 2.70 1.46 4.61
N ALA A 13 3.85 2.09 4.91
CA ALA A 13 5.03 1.41 5.43
C ALA A 13 4.76 0.57 6.69
N ALA A 14 3.79 1.00 7.52
CA ALA A 14 3.36 0.27 8.71
C ALA A 14 2.77 -1.12 8.42
N MET A 15 2.35 -1.42 7.18
CA MET A 15 1.90 -2.77 6.77
C MET A 15 2.98 -3.84 6.91
N LEU A 16 4.26 -3.46 6.89
CA LEU A 16 5.39 -4.38 7.04
C LEU A 16 5.98 -4.37 8.45
N THR A 17 5.34 -3.70 9.41
CA THR A 17 5.79 -3.64 10.80
C THR A 17 4.81 -4.37 11.73
N ASN A 18 5.00 -4.21 13.04
CA ASN A 18 4.06 -4.70 14.06
C ASN A 18 2.75 -3.88 14.09
N GLU A 19 2.73 -2.70 13.47
CA GLU A 19 1.55 -1.83 13.39
C GLU A 19 0.60 -2.21 12.24
N ARG A 20 0.94 -3.24 11.46
CA ARG A 20 0.16 -3.67 10.29
C ARG A 20 -1.31 -3.91 10.57
N PHE A 21 -1.64 -4.48 11.73
CA PHE A 21 -3.03 -4.76 12.12
C PHE A 21 -3.77 -3.45 12.37
N ALA A 22 -3.21 -2.53 13.17
CA ALA A 22 -3.85 -1.25 13.46
C ALA A 22 -4.07 -0.41 12.19
N LEU A 23 -3.12 -0.43 11.25
CA LEU A 23 -3.28 0.24 9.97
C LEU A 23 -4.36 -0.45 9.11
N ALA A 24 -4.34 -1.78 9.02
CA ALA A 24 -5.34 -2.56 8.29
C ALA A 24 -6.75 -2.33 8.81
N THR A 25 -6.95 -2.32 10.13
CA THR A 25 -8.23 -2.00 10.78
C THR A 25 -8.76 -0.63 10.36
N ARG A 26 -7.89 0.39 10.35
CA ARG A 26 -8.28 1.76 9.96
C ARG A 26 -8.67 1.84 8.49
N LEU A 27 -7.89 1.21 7.61
CA LEU A 27 -8.17 1.20 6.17
C LEU A 27 -9.44 0.39 5.87
N ALA A 28 -9.62 -0.77 6.51
CA ALA A 28 -10.82 -1.57 6.42
C ALA A 28 -12.07 -0.76 6.78
N ALA A 29 -12.04 -0.04 7.90
CA ALA A 29 -13.14 0.83 8.31
C ALA A 29 -13.39 1.99 7.33
N GLN A 30 -12.33 2.60 6.79
CA GLN A 30 -12.43 3.75 5.88
C GLN A 30 -12.96 3.39 4.49
N TYR A 31 -12.58 2.22 3.98
CA TYR A 31 -12.92 1.76 2.63
C TYR A 31 -13.99 0.67 2.63
N HIS A 32 -14.62 0.40 3.78
CA HIS A 32 -15.66 -0.63 3.94
C HIS A 32 -15.19 -2.03 3.48
N LEU A 33 -13.94 -2.37 3.78
CA LEU A 33 -13.30 -3.64 3.45
C LEU A 33 -13.13 -4.51 4.70
N ASP A 34 -12.84 -5.80 4.51
CA ASP A 34 -12.34 -6.66 5.58
C ASP A 34 -10.84 -6.44 5.82
N GLU A 35 -10.40 -6.49 7.09
CA GLU A 35 -8.99 -6.33 7.46
C GLU A 35 -8.07 -7.33 6.76
N SER A 36 -8.54 -8.58 6.63
CA SER A 36 -7.83 -9.66 5.95
C SER A 36 -7.66 -9.38 4.45
N GLN A 37 -8.66 -8.78 3.80
CA GLN A 37 -8.58 -8.37 2.39
C GLN A 37 -7.55 -7.27 2.21
N VAL A 38 -7.54 -6.27 3.09
CA VAL A 38 -6.56 -5.17 3.06
C VAL A 38 -5.13 -5.70 3.20
N MET A 39 -4.89 -6.57 4.20
CA MET A 39 -3.56 -7.15 4.42
C MET A 39 -3.13 -8.06 3.26
N PHE A 40 -4.03 -8.91 2.78
CA PHE A 40 -3.74 -9.82 1.67
C PHE A 40 -3.44 -9.07 0.38
N ALA A 41 -4.24 -8.05 0.05
CA ALA A 41 -4.03 -7.21 -1.13
C ALA A 41 -2.65 -6.52 -1.09
N TYR A 42 -2.25 -5.99 0.06
CA TYR A 42 -0.93 -5.36 0.22
C TYR A 42 0.22 -6.34 -0.03
N LEU A 43 0.13 -7.57 0.50
CA LEU A 43 1.13 -8.62 0.28
C LEU A 43 1.18 -9.04 -1.20
N GLN A 44 0.02 -9.22 -1.83
CA GLN A 44 -0.08 -9.58 -3.24
C GLN A 44 0.54 -8.50 -4.14
N ILE A 45 0.24 -7.23 -3.89
CA ILE A 45 0.80 -6.11 -4.65
C ILE A 45 2.33 -6.04 -4.44
N THR A 46 2.80 -6.19 -3.22
CA THR A 46 4.25 -6.20 -2.92
C THR A 46 4.99 -7.33 -3.65
N ALA A 47 4.36 -8.50 -3.77
CA ALA A 47 4.89 -9.64 -4.51
C ALA A 47 4.89 -9.42 -6.04
N THR A 48 3.82 -8.84 -6.60
CA THR A 48 3.72 -8.59 -8.05
C THR A 48 4.64 -7.47 -8.55
N VAL A 49 4.99 -6.51 -7.69
CA VAL A 49 5.88 -5.38 -8.02
C VAL A 49 7.37 -5.74 -7.85
N ALA A 50 7.69 -6.99 -7.49
CA ALA A 50 9.05 -7.51 -7.32
C ALA A 50 9.81 -7.71 -8.66
N GLU A 51 9.83 -6.70 -9.54
CA GLU A 51 10.57 -6.78 -10.79
C GLU A 51 12.06 -6.42 -10.61
N PRO A 52 12.98 -7.22 -11.18
CA PRO A 52 14.41 -6.92 -11.15
C PRO A 52 14.72 -5.67 -11.98
N GLY A 53 15.45 -4.72 -11.39
CA GLY A 53 15.97 -3.52 -12.08
C GLY A 53 15.40 -2.18 -11.63
N LYS A 54 14.36 -2.15 -10.79
CA LYS A 54 13.83 -0.91 -10.19
C LYS A 54 14.54 -0.58 -8.88
N THR A 55 14.81 0.70 -8.63
CA THR A 55 15.32 1.15 -7.32
C THR A 55 14.28 0.89 -6.23
N VAL A 56 14.73 0.69 -4.98
CA VAL A 56 13.84 0.45 -3.83
C VAL A 56 12.75 1.52 -3.71
N THR A 57 13.12 2.78 -3.95
CA THR A 57 12.17 3.92 -3.92
C THR A 57 11.14 3.86 -5.04
N ALA A 58 11.54 3.53 -6.28
CA ALA A 58 10.60 3.40 -7.39
C ALA A 58 9.63 2.23 -7.18
N ARG A 59 10.14 1.12 -6.63
CA ARG A 59 9.33 -0.03 -6.23
C ARG A 59 8.28 0.34 -5.18
N GLN A 60 8.71 1.03 -4.11
CA GLN A 60 7.79 1.41 -3.03
C GLN A 60 6.69 2.35 -3.51
N ARG A 61 7.01 3.32 -4.38
CA ARG A 61 6.00 4.21 -4.98
C ARG A 61 4.96 3.45 -5.80
N GLU A 62 5.37 2.45 -6.58
CA GLU A 62 4.42 1.66 -7.37
C GLU A 62 3.56 0.75 -6.49
N ILE A 63 4.11 0.20 -5.40
CA ILE A 63 3.33 -0.53 -4.40
C ILE A 63 2.26 0.39 -3.81
N ASP A 64 2.65 1.57 -3.34
CA ASP A 64 1.72 2.52 -2.72
C ASP A 64 0.63 2.96 -3.70
N ARG A 65 1.00 3.25 -4.95
CA ARG A 65 0.06 3.65 -6.00
C ARG A 65 -0.98 2.55 -6.28
N ARG A 66 -0.53 1.31 -6.47
CA ARG A 66 -1.42 0.17 -6.75
C ARG A 66 -2.30 -0.16 -5.56
N PHE A 67 -1.75 -0.05 -4.35
CA PHE A 67 -2.50 -0.32 -3.14
C PHE A 67 -3.56 0.75 -2.89
N GLN A 68 -3.23 2.02 -3.08
CA GLN A 68 -4.22 3.10 -3.02
C GLN A 68 -5.34 2.89 -4.05
N ALA A 69 -4.99 2.56 -5.30
CA ALA A 69 -5.99 2.28 -6.33
C ALA A 69 -6.90 1.10 -5.97
N PHE A 70 -6.37 0.04 -5.35
CA PHE A 70 -7.17 -1.07 -4.83
C PHE A 70 -8.15 -0.62 -3.75
N LEU A 71 -7.70 0.19 -2.80
CA LEU A 71 -8.56 0.70 -1.72
C LEU A 71 -9.69 1.58 -2.28
N GLU A 72 -9.37 2.48 -3.21
CA GLU A 72 -10.36 3.34 -3.87
C GLU A 72 -11.36 2.55 -4.71
N ASP A 73 -10.90 1.58 -5.52
CA ASP A 73 -11.78 0.72 -6.32
C ASP A 73 -12.74 -0.09 -5.46
N ALA A 74 -12.23 -0.69 -4.38
CA ALA A 74 -13.04 -1.51 -3.49
C ALA A 74 -13.96 -0.68 -2.58
N GLY A 75 -13.59 0.56 -2.25
CA GLY A 75 -14.42 1.50 -1.50
C GLY A 75 -15.47 2.22 -2.35
N THR A 76 -15.39 2.13 -3.68
CA THR A 76 -16.41 2.70 -4.57
C THR A 76 -17.52 1.66 -4.75
N PRO A 77 -18.78 1.94 -4.33
CA PRO A 77 -19.87 1.02 -4.58
C PRO A 77 -20.06 0.88 -6.10
N LYS A 78 -19.75 -0.29 -6.64
CA LYS A 78 -19.95 -0.60 -8.06
C LYS A 78 -21.45 -0.49 -8.35
N PRO A 79 -21.90 0.40 -9.25
CA PRO A 79 -23.30 0.42 -9.65
C PRO A 79 -23.63 -0.92 -10.33
N LEU A 80 -24.68 -1.55 -9.84
CA LEU A 80 -25.26 -2.79 -10.38
C LEU A 80 -25.75 -2.59 -11.82
#